data_AF-A0A4Y3QUM2-F1
#
_entry.id   AF-A0A4Y3QUM2-F1
#
_cell.length_a   1.000
_cell.length_b   1.000
_cell.length_c   1.000
_cell.angle_alpha   90.00
_cell.angle_beta   90.00
_cell.angle_gamma   90.00
#
_symmetry.space_group_name_H-M   'P 1'
#
loop_
_entity.id
_entity.type
_entity.pdbx_description
1 polymer ?
#
loop_
_entity_poly.entity_id
_entity_poly.type
_entity_poly.pdbx_seq_one_letter_code
_entity_poly.pdbx_strand_id
1 'polypeptide(L)'
;MDEEVELSYRTMREAALSQARYRGLEESGMRPEADVRRVTWWRVRGLWRAGELLPLAGMLGLNVMAAWQAQESPDGVPAWAGVLPVLALGAIGFAAKGSLRAWRLARVARQVPHTRMRYLLLHSYAMEAPLIVLFPLPEDSPHPDEDEPVGIIPLPYGPLRDRFRELPGPVGVARISGALRPGEFAVPWMGEQPLWPTHTYRKLDLGHPRHLRTVHELIRPE
;
A
#
# COMPACT_ATOMS: atom_id res chain seq x y z
N MET A 1 -33.01 7.14 11.94
CA MET A 1 -33.22 7.86 10.67
C MET A 1 -31.84 7.96 10.08
N ASP A 2 -31.43 6.91 9.35
CA ASP A 2 -30.08 6.81 8.80
C ASP A 2 -29.98 7.84 7.67
N GLU A 3 -29.30 8.94 7.98
CA GLU A 3 -28.91 9.94 7.01
C GLU A 3 -28.06 9.22 5.97
N GLU A 4 -28.63 9.01 4.78
CA GLU A 4 -27.99 8.34 3.65
C GLU A 4 -26.77 9.20 3.27
N VAL A 5 -25.60 8.84 3.79
CA VAL A 5 -24.38 9.60 3.59
C VAL A 5 -24.07 9.58 2.11
N GLU A 6 -24.27 10.73 1.47
CA GLU A 6 -23.98 10.93 0.06
C GLU A 6 -22.49 10.66 -0.20
N LEU A 7 -22.21 9.61 -0.98
CA LEU A 7 -20.87 9.11 -1.29
C LEU A 7 -20.19 9.95 -2.39
N SER A 8 -20.15 11.26 -2.17
CA SER A 8 -19.58 12.23 -3.10
C SER A 8 -18.12 12.59 -2.78
N TYR A 9 -17.41 13.08 -3.80
CA TYR A 9 -16.05 13.61 -3.64
C TYR A 9 -15.97 14.64 -2.51
N ARG A 10 -16.95 15.56 -2.39
CA ARG A 10 -16.99 16.57 -1.33
C ARG A 10 -16.99 15.94 0.06
N THR A 11 -17.93 15.04 0.34
CA THR A 11 -18.06 14.36 1.64
C THR A 11 -16.79 13.58 1.99
N MET A 12 -16.27 12.81 1.03
CA MET A 12 -15.06 12.01 1.24
C MET A 12 -13.82 12.89 1.42
N ARG A 13 -13.75 14.04 0.75
CA ARG A 13 -12.66 15.02 0.89
C ARG A 13 -12.67 15.63 2.28
N GLU A 14 -13.83 16.00 2.81
CA GLU A 14 -13.98 16.50 4.17
C GLU A 14 -13.54 15.45 5.19
N ALA A 15 -13.94 14.19 5.01
CA ALA A 15 -13.49 13.09 5.84
C ALA A 15 -11.97 12.89 5.78
N ALA A 16 -11.37 12.93 4.59
CA ALA A 16 -9.92 12.79 4.40
C ALA A 16 -9.15 13.92 5.10
N LEU A 17 -9.62 15.16 4.96
CA LEU A 17 -9.04 16.32 5.64
C LEU A 17 -9.18 16.19 7.16
N SER A 18 -10.38 15.88 7.67
CA SER A 18 -10.62 15.69 9.10
C SER A 18 -9.70 14.62 9.72
N GLN A 19 -9.61 13.46 9.05
CA GLN A 19 -8.72 12.37 9.45
C GLN A 19 -7.25 12.77 9.44
N ALA A 20 -6.84 13.60 8.47
CA ALA A 20 -5.47 14.07 8.38
C ALA A 20 -5.15 15.08 9.48
N ARG A 21 -6.06 16.00 9.81
CA ARG A 21 -5.89 16.92 10.95
C ARG A 21 -5.70 16.16 12.26
N TYR A 22 -6.57 15.17 12.50
CA TYR A 22 -6.48 14.33 13.71
C TYR A 22 -5.14 13.58 13.82
N ARG A 23 -4.53 13.21 12.68
CA ARG A 23 -3.28 12.44 12.63
C ARG A 23 -2.02 13.29 12.37
N GLY A 24 -2.15 14.61 12.25
CA GLY A 24 -1.04 15.50 11.89
C GLY A 24 -0.47 15.25 10.49
N LEU A 25 -1.32 14.86 9.53
CA LEU A 25 -0.97 14.52 8.14
C LEU A 25 -1.33 15.64 7.15
N GLU A 26 -1.45 16.88 7.60
CA GLU A 26 -1.86 18.00 6.75
C GLU A 26 -0.83 18.27 5.63
N GLU A 27 0.44 18.01 5.91
CA GLU A 27 1.53 18.10 4.95
C GLU A 27 2.06 16.72 4.57
N SER A 28 2.49 16.58 3.32
CA SER A 28 3.12 15.36 2.84
C SER A 28 4.45 15.14 3.55
N GLY A 29 4.50 14.18 4.47
CA GLY A 29 5.73 13.75 5.14
C GLY A 29 6.61 12.81 4.30
N MET A 30 6.20 12.50 3.05
CA MET A 30 6.86 11.53 2.20
C MET A 30 8.37 11.72 2.17
N ARG A 31 9.09 10.75 2.72
CA ARG A 31 10.53 10.71 2.67
C ARG A 31 10.97 10.39 1.24
N PRO A 32 11.92 11.14 0.67
CA PRO A 32 12.46 10.82 -0.65
C PRO A 32 12.97 9.38 -0.71
N GLU A 33 12.52 8.64 -1.72
CA GLU A 33 13.02 7.30 -2.03
C GLU A 33 13.85 7.31 -3.33
N ALA A 34 14.69 6.29 -3.50
CA ALA A 34 15.46 6.13 -4.72
C ALA A 34 14.52 5.92 -5.93
N ASP A 35 14.77 6.65 -7.01
CA ASP A 35 13.98 6.53 -8.24
C ASP A 35 14.18 5.15 -8.88
N VAL A 36 13.11 4.35 -8.91
CA VAL A 36 13.07 3.00 -9.47
C VAL A 36 13.44 2.94 -10.95
N ARG A 37 13.37 4.07 -11.67
CA ARG A 37 13.79 4.18 -13.08
C ARG A 37 15.30 4.21 -13.21
N ARG A 38 16.00 4.67 -12.18
CA ARG A 38 17.47 4.84 -12.15
C ARG A 38 18.18 3.74 -11.38
N VAL A 39 17.52 3.13 -10.39
CA VAL A 39 18.11 2.07 -9.56
C VAL A 39 17.39 0.73 -9.73
N THR A 40 18.08 -0.34 -9.35
CA THR A 40 17.47 -1.66 -9.21
C THR A 40 16.48 -1.69 -8.04
N TRP A 41 15.41 -2.46 -8.21
CA TRP A 41 14.25 -2.44 -7.31
C TRP A 41 14.59 -2.78 -5.85
N TRP A 42 15.58 -3.64 -5.62
CA TRP A 42 16.04 -4.00 -4.28
C TRP A 42 16.79 -2.87 -3.56
N ARG A 43 17.07 -1.74 -4.21
CA ARG A 43 17.59 -0.52 -3.54
C ARG A 43 16.46 0.41 -3.06
N VAL A 44 15.22 0.13 -3.43
CA VAL A 44 14.05 0.96 -3.07
C VAL A 44 13.37 0.37 -1.84
N ARG A 45 13.48 1.07 -0.70
CA ARG A 45 12.96 0.61 0.59
C ARG A 45 11.45 0.38 0.60
N GLY A 46 10.68 1.21 -0.10
CA GLY A 46 9.23 1.04 -0.20
C GLY A 46 8.84 -0.26 -0.89
N LEU A 47 9.64 -0.74 -1.85
CA LEU A 47 9.42 -2.03 -2.52
C LEU A 47 9.72 -3.24 -1.62
N TRP A 48 10.70 -3.14 -0.72
CA TRP A 48 10.93 -4.18 0.30
C TRP A 48 9.74 -4.33 1.24
N ARG A 49 9.12 -3.21 1.60
CA ARG A 49 7.92 -3.19 2.45
C ARG A 49 6.70 -3.70 1.72
N ALA A 50 6.47 -3.23 0.50
CA ALA A 50 5.37 -3.73 -0.34
C ALA A 50 5.52 -5.22 -0.72
N GLY A 51 6.77 -5.72 -0.77
CA GLY A 51 7.08 -7.13 -0.98
C GLY A 51 7.13 -7.98 0.30
N GLU A 52 6.90 -7.39 1.48
CA GLU A 52 6.94 -8.08 2.78
C GLU A 52 8.25 -8.86 3.03
N LEU A 53 9.38 -8.31 2.56
CA LEU A 53 10.68 -8.99 2.57
C LEU A 53 11.46 -8.89 3.90
N LEU A 54 11.01 -8.04 4.83
CA LEU A 54 11.70 -7.80 6.10
C LEU A 54 11.65 -8.98 7.09
N PRO A 55 10.48 -9.62 7.35
CA PRO A 55 10.40 -10.81 8.20
C PRO A 55 11.32 -11.95 7.75
N LEU A 56 11.58 -12.02 6.43
CA LEU A 56 12.40 -13.06 5.81
C LEU A 56 13.89 -12.91 6.10
N ALA A 57 14.40 -11.68 6.11
CA ALA A 57 15.80 -11.42 6.47
C ALA A 57 16.08 -11.89 7.90
N GLY A 58 15.14 -11.67 8.84
CA GLY A 58 15.23 -12.18 10.20
C GLY A 58 15.25 -13.71 10.26
N MET A 59 14.36 -14.36 9.49
CA MET A 59 14.25 -15.82 9.47
C MET A 59 15.45 -16.52 8.85
N LEU A 60 16.02 -15.96 7.78
CA LEU A 60 17.28 -16.44 7.19
C LEU A 60 18.44 -16.26 8.17
N GLY A 61 18.51 -15.13 8.87
CA GLY A 61 19.51 -14.89 9.92
C GLY A 61 19.45 -15.93 11.04
N LEU A 62 18.25 -16.26 11.53
CA LEU A 62 18.06 -17.31 12.53
C LEU A 62 18.48 -18.70 12.02
N ASN A 63 18.21 -19.01 10.75
CA ASN A 63 18.65 -20.27 10.14
C ASN A 63 20.18 -20.37 10.05
N VAL A 64 20.84 -19.30 9.62
CA VAL A 64 22.31 -19.24 9.57
C VAL A 64 22.89 -19.39 10.97
N MET A 65 22.32 -18.71 11.97
CA MET A 65 22.76 -18.81 13.37
C MET A 65 22.61 -20.22 13.92
N ALA A 66 21.49 -20.90 13.65
CA ALA A 66 21.28 -22.28 14.10
C ALA A 66 22.20 -23.27 13.38
N ALA A 67 22.44 -23.09 12.07
CA ALA A 67 23.39 -23.92 11.32
C ALA A 67 24.83 -23.73 11.84
N TRP A 68 25.20 -22.51 12.19
CA TRP A 68 26.50 -22.22 12.79
C TRP A 68 26.64 -22.86 14.18
N GLN A 69 25.64 -22.72 15.05
CA GLN A 69 25.62 -23.36 16.37
C GLN A 69 25.69 -24.89 16.27
N ALA A 70 25.03 -25.49 15.28
CA ALA A 70 25.08 -26.93 15.05
C ALA A 70 26.46 -27.44 14.60
N GLN A 71 27.25 -26.60 13.91
CA GLN A 71 28.64 -26.94 13.58
C GLN A 71 29.57 -26.85 14.80
N GLU A 72 29.33 -25.88 15.69
CA GLU A 72 30.19 -25.61 16.85
C GLU A 72 29.89 -26.51 18.06
N SER A 73 28.67 -27.05 18.16
CA SER A 73 28.27 -27.97 19.25
C SER A 73 27.24 -29.01 18.79
N PRO A 74 27.68 -30.12 18.17
CA PRO A 74 26.79 -31.14 17.60
C PRO A 74 25.86 -31.79 18.63
N ASP A 75 26.38 -32.05 19.84
CA ASP A 75 25.64 -32.69 20.93
C ASP A 75 24.70 -31.74 21.68
N GLY A 76 24.82 -30.43 21.42
CA GLY A 76 24.02 -29.38 22.04
C GLY A 76 22.88 -28.86 21.17
N VAL A 77 22.63 -29.46 20.00
CA VAL A 77 21.63 -28.96 19.06
C VAL A 77 20.23 -29.28 19.58
N PRO A 78 19.42 -28.26 19.92
CA PRO A 78 18.09 -28.49 20.44
C PRO A 78 17.16 -29.02 19.33
N ALA A 79 16.24 -29.92 19.70
CA ALA A 79 15.39 -30.66 18.75
C ALA A 79 14.59 -29.77 17.77
N TRP A 80 14.29 -28.52 18.14
CA TRP A 80 13.60 -27.56 17.26
C TRP A 80 14.44 -27.12 16.05
N ALA A 81 15.77 -27.28 16.09
CA ALA A 81 16.65 -26.95 14.97
C ALA A 81 16.34 -27.77 13.71
N GLY A 82 15.81 -29.00 13.86
CA GLY A 82 15.36 -29.81 12.73
C GLY A 82 14.12 -29.26 12.01
N VAL A 83 13.37 -28.34 12.64
CA VAL A 83 12.18 -27.69 12.07
C VAL A 83 12.56 -26.47 11.22
N LEU A 84 13.74 -25.88 11.48
CA LEU A 84 14.21 -24.68 10.79
C LEU A 84 14.35 -24.82 9.28
N PRO A 85 14.86 -25.93 8.70
CA PRO A 85 14.92 -26.09 7.25
C PRO A 85 13.54 -26.07 6.58
N VAL A 86 12.53 -26.69 7.21
CA VAL A 86 11.15 -26.70 6.70
C VAL A 86 10.57 -25.29 6.73
N LEU A 87 10.79 -24.59 7.84
CA LEU A 87 10.44 -23.19 8.01
C LEU A 87 11.17 -22.27 7.01
N ALA A 88 12.44 -22.55 6.71
CA ALA A 88 13.24 -21.83 5.73
C ALA A 88 12.71 -22.03 4.30
N LEU A 89 12.30 -23.24 3.93
CA LEU A 89 11.67 -23.49 2.63
C LEU A 89 10.37 -22.69 2.47
N GLY A 90 9.53 -22.66 3.52
CA GLY A 90 8.34 -21.81 3.57
C GLY A 90 8.67 -20.33 3.41
N ALA A 91 9.69 -19.87 4.12
CA ALA A 91 10.21 -18.50 4.01
C ALA A 91 10.71 -18.19 2.59
N ILE A 92 11.47 -19.08 1.96
CA ILE A 92 11.95 -18.91 0.57
C ILE A 92 10.78 -18.77 -0.40
N GLY A 93 9.75 -19.61 -0.29
CA GLY A 93 8.55 -19.51 -1.12
C GLY A 93 7.83 -18.16 -0.95
N PHE A 94 7.69 -17.70 0.29
CA PHE A 94 7.14 -16.39 0.61
C PHE A 94 8.02 -15.25 0.05
N ALA A 95 9.34 -15.37 0.16
CA ALA A 95 10.32 -14.40 -0.37
C ALA A 95 10.29 -14.31 -1.89
N ALA A 96 10.17 -15.44 -2.57
CA ALA A 96 10.03 -15.49 -4.02
C ALA A 96 8.75 -14.77 -4.47
N LYS A 97 7.62 -15.01 -3.78
CA LYS A 97 6.35 -14.33 -4.04
C LYS A 97 6.45 -12.82 -3.79
N GLY A 98 7.03 -12.41 -2.66
CA GLY A 98 7.26 -11.02 -2.29
C GLY A 98 8.19 -10.28 -3.26
N SER A 99 9.28 -10.94 -3.67
CA SER A 99 10.24 -10.41 -4.65
C SER A 99 9.62 -10.28 -6.04
N LEU A 100 8.86 -11.29 -6.48
CA LEU A 100 8.15 -11.26 -7.76
C LEU A 100 7.13 -10.12 -7.78
N ARG A 101 6.43 -9.90 -6.66
CA ARG A 101 5.52 -8.79 -6.47
C ARG A 101 6.24 -7.44 -6.54
N ALA A 102 7.32 -7.26 -5.78
CA ALA A 102 8.13 -6.03 -5.78
C ALA A 102 8.69 -5.74 -7.18
N TRP A 103 9.16 -6.76 -7.89
CA TRP A 103 9.61 -6.66 -9.27
C TRP A 103 8.49 -6.24 -10.22
N ARG A 104 7.28 -6.81 -10.09
CA ARG A 104 6.10 -6.42 -10.89
C ARG A 104 5.73 -4.97 -10.65
N LEU A 105 5.69 -4.52 -9.39
CA LEU A 105 5.45 -3.13 -9.02
C LEU A 105 6.50 -2.19 -9.61
N ALA A 106 7.79 -2.54 -9.49
CA ALA A 106 8.88 -1.77 -10.09
C ALA A 106 8.74 -1.67 -11.61
N ARG A 107 8.39 -2.77 -12.27
CA ARG A 107 8.18 -2.82 -13.72
C ARG A 107 7.03 -1.91 -14.15
N VAL A 108 5.92 -1.93 -13.42
CA VAL A 108 4.77 -1.04 -13.68
C VAL A 108 5.16 0.41 -13.44
N ALA A 109 5.81 0.73 -12.31
CA ALA A 109 6.22 2.09 -11.98
C ALA A 109 7.16 2.70 -13.04
N ARG A 110 8.01 1.89 -13.66
CA ARG A 110 8.92 2.33 -14.74
C ARG A 110 8.20 2.75 -16.02
N GLN A 111 6.95 2.33 -16.22
CA GLN A 111 6.15 2.76 -17.37
C GLN A 111 5.79 4.25 -17.21
N VAL A 112 5.71 4.95 -18.34
CA VAL A 112 5.27 6.34 -18.36
C VAL A 112 3.85 6.41 -17.78
N PRO A 113 3.62 7.22 -16.72
CA PRO A 113 2.28 7.41 -16.18
C PRO A 113 1.39 8.07 -17.23
N HIS A 114 0.27 7.44 -17.59
CA HIS A 114 -0.61 7.94 -18.65
C HIS A 114 -1.91 8.54 -18.11
N THR A 115 -2.38 8.06 -16.96
CA THR A 115 -3.68 8.46 -16.42
C THR A 115 -3.48 9.39 -15.24
N ARG A 116 -4.13 10.56 -15.26
CA ARG A 116 -4.17 11.49 -14.13
C ARG A 116 -5.50 11.32 -13.40
N MET A 117 -5.45 11.26 -12.08
CA MET A 117 -6.64 11.09 -11.23
C MET A 117 -6.53 11.98 -10.01
N ARG A 118 -7.66 12.50 -9.53
CA ARG A 118 -7.74 13.05 -8.17
C ARG A 118 -7.62 11.91 -7.18
N TYR A 119 -6.99 12.17 -6.05
CA TYR A 119 -6.92 11.20 -4.97
C TYR A 119 -7.26 11.79 -3.63
N LEU A 120 -7.85 10.94 -2.78
CA LEU A 120 -8.07 11.18 -1.36
C LEU A 120 -7.37 10.07 -0.56
N LEU A 121 -6.62 10.45 0.47
CA LEU A 121 -6.05 9.52 1.43
C LEU A 121 -7.02 9.36 2.60
N LEU A 122 -7.61 8.18 2.71
CA LEU A 122 -8.52 7.82 3.79
C LEU A 122 -7.97 6.63 4.56
N HIS A 123 -8.23 6.58 5.85
CA HIS A 123 -7.80 5.48 6.71
C HIS A 123 -8.98 4.56 6.99
N SER A 124 -8.86 3.30 6.61
CA SER A 124 -9.85 2.27 6.97
C SER A 124 -9.47 1.65 8.30
N TYR A 125 -10.42 1.65 9.24
CA TYR A 125 -10.28 0.92 10.50
C TYR A 125 -10.43 -0.58 10.27
N ALA A 126 -11.39 -1.00 9.43
CA ALA A 126 -11.63 -2.40 9.11
C ALA A 126 -10.44 -3.08 8.42
N MET A 127 -9.75 -2.38 7.52
CA MET A 127 -8.57 -2.93 6.83
C MET A 127 -7.25 -2.61 7.54
N GLU A 128 -7.29 -1.86 8.65
CA GLU A 128 -6.10 -1.36 9.35
C GLU A 128 -5.04 -0.85 8.37
N ALA A 129 -5.45 -0.06 7.38
CA ALA A 129 -4.58 0.41 6.31
C ALA A 129 -5.01 1.78 5.75
N PRO A 130 -4.05 2.62 5.34
CA PRO A 130 -4.34 3.80 4.54
C PRO A 130 -4.72 3.37 3.12
N LEU A 131 -5.75 4.01 2.58
CA LEU A 131 -6.25 3.80 1.22
C LEU A 131 -6.15 5.09 0.44
N ILE A 132 -5.71 4.96 -0.80
CA ILE A 132 -5.91 6.00 -1.81
C ILE A 132 -7.23 5.68 -2.51
N VAL A 133 -8.18 6.60 -2.43
CA VAL A 133 -9.43 6.57 -3.20
C VAL A 133 -9.25 7.48 -4.41
N LEU A 134 -9.52 6.94 -5.61
CA LEU A 134 -9.34 7.64 -6.88
C LEU A 134 -10.66 8.19 -7.40
N PHE A 135 -10.60 9.40 -7.94
CA PHE A 135 -11.71 10.12 -8.57
C PHE A 135 -11.28 10.64 -9.95
N PRO A 136 -12.24 10.81 -10.89
CA PRO A 136 -11.95 11.43 -12.18
C PRO A 136 -11.40 12.85 -11.99
N LEU A 137 -10.74 13.43 -12.99
CA LEU A 137 -10.33 14.84 -12.87
C LEU A 137 -11.55 15.77 -12.95
N PRO A 138 -11.48 17.00 -12.39
CA PRO A 138 -12.60 17.93 -12.48
C PRO A 138 -12.97 18.31 -13.91
N GLU A 139 -12.00 18.27 -14.84
CA GLU A 139 -12.20 18.53 -16.27
C GLU A 139 -13.01 17.43 -16.97
N ASP A 140 -13.05 16.23 -16.38
CA ASP A 140 -13.73 15.05 -16.95
C ASP A 140 -15.18 14.90 -16.45
N SER A 141 -15.66 15.79 -15.56
CA SER A 141 -16.99 15.71 -14.96
C SER A 141 -17.72 17.06 -14.93
N PRO A 142 -19.04 17.10 -15.24
CA PRO A 142 -19.85 18.30 -15.13
C PRO A 142 -20.09 18.75 -13.68
N HIS A 143 -20.04 17.83 -12.71
CA HIS A 143 -20.30 18.09 -11.29
C HIS A 143 -19.19 17.51 -10.42
N PRO A 144 -17.99 18.13 -10.41
CA PRO A 144 -16.78 17.52 -9.87
C PRO A 144 -16.82 17.25 -8.36
N ASP A 145 -17.68 17.95 -7.62
CA ASP A 145 -17.86 17.76 -6.17
C ASP A 145 -18.82 16.61 -5.84
N GLU A 146 -19.65 16.19 -6.80
CA GLU A 146 -20.62 15.10 -6.70
C GLU A 146 -20.07 13.78 -7.25
N ASP A 147 -18.83 13.79 -7.77
CA ASP A 147 -18.23 12.62 -8.38
C ASP A 147 -18.10 11.45 -7.40
N GLU A 148 -18.45 10.27 -7.90
CA GLU A 148 -18.29 9.00 -7.20
C GLU A 148 -16.84 8.48 -7.26
N PRO A 149 -16.40 7.72 -6.24
CA PRO A 149 -15.09 7.09 -6.24
C PRO A 149 -15.00 5.96 -7.28
N VAL A 150 -13.96 5.99 -8.10
CA VAL A 150 -13.74 5.01 -9.20
C VAL A 150 -13.09 3.73 -8.70
N GLY A 151 -12.23 3.84 -7.69
CA GLY A 151 -11.52 2.70 -7.15
C GLY A 151 -10.58 3.05 -6.00
N ILE A 152 -9.98 2.02 -5.43
CA ILE A 152 -9.09 2.13 -4.27
C ILE A 152 -7.76 1.42 -4.50
N ILE A 153 -6.72 1.99 -3.90
CA ILE A 153 -5.37 1.44 -3.86
C ILE A 153 -4.91 1.45 -2.39
N PRO A 154 -4.81 0.28 -1.74
CA PRO A 154 -4.33 0.22 -0.36
C PRO A 154 -2.82 0.42 -0.31
N LEU A 155 -2.37 1.16 0.70
CA LEU A 155 -0.98 1.45 0.97
C LEU A 155 -0.51 0.67 2.21
N PRO A 156 0.81 0.42 2.34
CA PRO A 156 1.37 -0.07 3.58
C PRO A 156 1.44 1.07 4.58
N TYR A 157 1.17 0.78 5.85
CA TYR A 157 1.66 1.64 6.92
C TYR A 157 3.19 1.58 6.98
N GLY A 158 3.79 2.68 7.43
CA GLY A 158 5.16 2.66 7.93
C GLY A 158 5.30 1.75 9.16
N PRO A 159 6.53 1.45 9.60
CA PRO A 159 6.75 0.82 10.91
C PRO A 159 6.05 1.64 12.01
N LEU A 160 5.66 1.02 13.13
CA LEU A 160 4.79 1.62 14.15
C LEU A 160 5.22 3.05 14.56
N ARG A 161 6.54 3.27 14.70
CA ARG A 161 7.14 4.56 15.06
C ARG A 161 6.97 5.66 13.99
N ASP A 162 6.85 5.28 12.72
CA ASP A 162 6.73 6.17 11.56
C ASP A 162 5.44 5.88 10.76
N ARG A 163 4.40 5.34 11.42
CA ARG A 163 3.19 4.78 10.78
C ARG A 163 2.59 5.70 9.72
N PHE A 164 2.52 6.99 10.02
CA PHE A 164 1.90 8.02 9.18
C PHE A 164 2.90 8.89 8.42
N ARG A 165 4.18 8.90 8.83
CA ARG A 165 5.16 9.86 8.33
C ARG A 165 5.44 9.73 6.84
N GLU A 166 5.26 8.53 6.28
CA GLU A 166 5.60 8.25 4.89
C GLU A 166 4.38 8.26 3.94
N LEU A 167 3.25 8.77 4.43
CA LEU A 167 2.04 8.91 3.63
C LEU A 167 2.06 10.23 2.84
N PRO A 168 1.38 10.26 1.67
CA PRO A 168 1.18 11.51 0.95
C PRO A 168 0.26 12.45 1.73
N GLY A 169 0.14 13.69 1.24
CA GLY A 169 -0.89 14.61 1.73
C GLY A 169 -2.31 14.02 1.56
N PRO A 170 -3.31 14.59 2.24
CA PRO A 170 -4.65 14.01 2.30
C PRO A 170 -5.41 14.06 0.98
N VAL A 171 -5.09 15.04 0.14
CA VAL A 171 -5.76 15.33 -1.12
C VAL A 171 -4.73 15.74 -2.15
N GLY A 172 -4.90 15.33 -3.40
CA GLY A 172 -4.09 15.84 -4.49
C GLY A 172 -4.39 15.18 -5.83
N VAL A 173 -3.41 15.24 -6.73
CA VAL A 173 -3.47 14.59 -8.04
C VAL A 173 -2.36 13.54 -8.15
N ALA A 174 -2.74 12.34 -8.57
CA ALA A 174 -1.83 11.22 -8.81
C ALA A 174 -1.71 10.98 -10.31
N ARG A 175 -0.50 10.68 -10.78
CA ARG A 175 -0.29 10.08 -12.11
C ARG A 175 -0.17 8.58 -11.94
N ILE A 176 -1.03 7.79 -12.57
CA ILE A 176 -1.04 6.34 -12.43
C ILE A 176 -0.21 5.70 -13.53
N SER A 177 0.75 4.86 -13.14
CA SER A 177 1.40 3.90 -14.04
C SER A 177 0.71 2.54 -13.94
N GLY A 178 0.55 1.85 -15.06
CA GLY A 178 -0.21 0.60 -15.15
C GLY A 178 -1.69 0.81 -15.49
N ALA A 179 -2.42 -0.29 -15.67
CA ALA A 179 -3.84 -0.21 -15.99
C ALA A 179 -4.69 -0.16 -14.73
N LEU A 180 -5.73 0.69 -14.74
CA LEU A 180 -6.79 0.73 -13.73
C LEU A 180 -7.81 -0.39 -13.98
N ARG A 181 -7.34 -1.63 -14.02
CA ARG A 181 -8.15 -2.84 -14.21
C ARG A 181 -8.15 -3.68 -12.93
N PRO A 182 -9.30 -4.25 -12.52
CA PRO A 182 -9.36 -5.08 -11.33
C PRO A 182 -8.31 -6.20 -11.36
N GLY A 183 -7.54 -6.34 -10.28
CA GLY A 183 -6.50 -7.38 -10.18
C GLY A 183 -5.16 -7.03 -10.83
N GLU A 184 -5.03 -5.89 -11.50
CA GLU A 184 -3.76 -5.39 -12.00
C GLU A 184 -3.09 -4.44 -10.99
N PHE A 185 -1.77 -4.32 -11.06
CA PHE A 185 -1.04 -3.34 -10.26
C PHE A 185 -1.16 -1.96 -10.91
N ALA A 186 -1.60 -0.99 -10.13
CA ALA A 186 -1.58 0.43 -10.48
C ALA A 186 -0.67 1.15 -9.48
N VAL A 187 0.35 1.84 -9.97
CA VAL A 187 1.32 2.56 -9.14
C VAL A 187 1.02 4.06 -9.23
N PRO A 188 0.53 4.69 -8.15
CA PRO A 188 0.34 6.13 -8.13
C PRO A 188 1.68 6.87 -7.95
N TRP A 189 1.90 7.88 -8.79
CA TRP A 189 3.00 8.84 -8.68
C TRP A 189 2.45 10.17 -8.16
N MET A 190 2.95 10.60 -7.00
CA MET A 190 2.63 11.87 -6.36
C MET A 190 3.80 12.82 -6.60
N GLY A 191 3.65 13.74 -7.56
CA GLY A 191 4.79 14.47 -8.11
C GLY A 191 5.80 13.49 -8.73
N GLU A 192 7.06 13.56 -8.30
CA GLU A 192 8.15 12.69 -8.79
C GLU A 192 8.35 11.42 -7.96
N GLN A 193 7.50 11.16 -6.96
CA GLN A 193 7.65 10.02 -6.07
C GLN A 193 6.56 8.96 -6.30
N PRO A 194 6.94 7.69 -6.58
CA PRO A 194 5.98 6.59 -6.64
C PRO A 194 5.58 6.16 -5.23
N LEU A 195 4.31 5.80 -5.07
CA LEU A 195 3.78 5.12 -3.89
C LEU A 195 3.64 3.64 -4.18
N TRP A 196 3.94 2.79 -3.19
CA TRP A 196 4.05 1.35 -3.37
C TRP A 196 2.85 0.63 -2.74
N PRO A 197 1.86 0.15 -3.53
CA PRO A 197 0.65 -0.45 -2.99
C PRO A 197 0.85 -1.82 -2.33
N THR A 198 0.09 -2.09 -1.26
CA THR A 198 0.01 -3.40 -0.60
C THR A 198 -0.95 -4.35 -1.29
N HIS A 199 -1.78 -3.91 -2.23
CA HIS A 199 -2.58 -4.81 -3.08
C HIS A 199 -2.74 -4.23 -4.49
N THR A 200 -3.30 -5.04 -5.38
CA THR A 200 -3.71 -4.63 -6.72
C THR A 200 -4.86 -3.64 -6.67
N TYR A 201 -5.04 -2.89 -7.76
CA TYR A 201 -6.15 -1.95 -7.89
C TYR A 201 -7.49 -2.68 -7.76
N ARG A 202 -8.39 -2.10 -6.97
CA ARG A 202 -9.78 -2.55 -6.83
C ARG A 202 -10.70 -1.46 -7.38
N LYS A 203 -11.46 -1.80 -8.41
CA LYS A 203 -12.53 -0.94 -8.90
C LYS A 203 -13.66 -0.92 -7.87
N LEU A 204 -14.15 0.26 -7.54
CA LEU A 204 -15.34 0.41 -6.71
C LEU A 204 -16.58 0.32 -7.61
N ASP A 205 -17.59 -0.35 -7.08
CA ASP A 205 -18.91 -0.48 -7.69
C ASP A 205 -19.90 -0.24 -6.57
N LEU A 206 -20.46 0.97 -6.51
CA LEU A 206 -21.36 1.38 -5.43
C LEU A 206 -22.69 0.63 -5.46
N GLY A 207 -23.04 0.01 -6.59
CA GLY A 207 -24.17 -0.93 -6.68
C GLY A 207 -23.91 -2.23 -5.92
N HIS A 208 -22.66 -2.53 -5.55
CA HIS A 208 -22.31 -3.73 -4.81
C HIS A 208 -22.28 -3.46 -3.29
N PRO A 209 -23.08 -4.17 -2.46
CA PRO A 209 -23.23 -3.88 -1.03
C PRO A 209 -21.92 -3.87 -0.23
N ARG A 210 -20.96 -4.74 -0.60
CA ARG A 210 -19.65 -4.80 0.08
C ARG A 210 -18.80 -3.56 -0.18
N HIS A 211 -18.84 -3.03 -1.39
CA HIS A 211 -18.08 -1.84 -1.75
C HIS A 211 -18.70 -0.61 -1.11
N LEU A 212 -20.02 -0.49 -1.17
CA LEU A 212 -20.77 0.58 -0.49
C LEU A 212 -20.45 0.61 1.01
N ARG A 213 -20.50 -0.56 1.69
CA ARG A 213 -20.09 -0.67 3.10
C ARG A 213 -18.64 -0.22 3.33
N THR A 214 -17.71 -0.67 2.49
CA THR A 214 -16.30 -0.25 2.60
C THR A 214 -16.16 1.27 2.50
N VAL A 215 -16.89 1.92 1.60
CA VAL A 215 -16.84 3.38 1.44
C VAL A 215 -17.48 4.10 2.63
N HIS A 216 -18.61 3.63 3.15
CA HIS A 216 -19.23 4.22 4.34
C HIS A 216 -18.31 4.16 5.57
N GLU A 217 -17.64 3.03 5.78
CA GLU A 217 -16.65 2.84 6.86
C GLU A 217 -15.45 3.80 6.76
N LEU A 218 -15.16 4.35 5.57
CA LEU A 218 -14.09 5.35 5.40
C LEU A 218 -14.52 6.75 5.83
N ILE A 219 -15.80 7.08 5.72
CA ILE A 219 -16.33 8.42 6.03
C ILE A 219 -16.66 8.54 7.52
N ARG A 220 -17.20 7.48 8.14
CA ARG A 220 -17.53 7.44 9.57
C ARG A 220 -16.70 6.34 10.27
N PRO A 221 -15.63 6.71 10.99
CA PRO A 221 -15.06 5.85 12.01
C PRO A 221 -16.13 5.63 13.08
N GLU A 222 -16.66 4.42 13.22
CA GLU A 222 -17.38 4.05 14.45
C GLU A 222 -16.40 3.95 15.63
#